data_AF-A0A7W8UI79-F1
#
_entry.id   AF-A0A7W8UI79-F1
#
_cell.length_a   1.000
_cell.length_b   1.000
_cell.length_c   1.000
_cell.angle_alpha   90.00
_cell.angle_beta   90.00
_cell.angle_gamma   90.00
#
_symmetry.space_group_name_H-M   'P 1'
#
loop_
_entity.id
_entity.type
_entity.pdbx_description
1 polymer ?
#
loop_
_entity_poly.entity_id
_entity_poly.type
_entity_poly.pdbx_seq_one_letter_code
_entity_poly.pdbx_strand_id
1 'polypeptide(L)'
;MAFWSLGGYLLGFLTALGGRNTVWICTEAVESTVHRHLEDQLAFLEAGDPELHGLIASIQEEELAHLRQAEKNQTARGMSHTLLLPVVAALTDLMIWLSTWGDSSWMRAEMARSKQT
;
A
#
# COMPACT_ATOMS: atom_id res chain seq x y z
N MET A 1 12.43 4.43 -14.38
CA MET A 1 11.85 3.06 -14.44
C MET A 1 12.82 1.98 -13.96
N ALA A 2 14.04 1.86 -14.49
CA ALA A 2 14.97 0.76 -14.15
C ALA A 2 15.21 0.55 -12.65
N PHE A 3 15.32 1.63 -11.86
CA PHE A 3 15.49 1.56 -10.41
C PHE A 3 14.30 0.87 -9.71
N TRP A 4 13.07 1.27 -10.05
CA TRP A 4 11.84 0.69 -9.49
C TRP A 4 11.65 -0.77 -9.91
N SER A 5 11.91 -1.07 -11.18
CA SER A 5 11.84 -2.44 -11.70
C SER A 5 12.83 -3.37 -10.98
N LEU A 6 14.05 -2.90 -10.72
CA LEU A 6 15.05 -3.65 -9.95
C LEU A 6 14.61 -3.87 -8.50
N GLY A 7 14.03 -2.84 -7.86
CA GLY A 7 13.47 -2.95 -6.52
C GLY A 7 12.38 -4.02 -6.43
N GLY A 8 11.42 -4.01 -7.36
CA GLY A 8 10.37 -5.03 -7.43
C GLY A 8 10.90 -6.44 -7.67
N TYR A 9 11.89 -6.58 -8.57
CA TYR A 9 12.56 -7.87 -8.80
C TYR A 9 13.25 -8.40 -7.54
N LEU A 10 14.02 -7.55 -6.85
CA LEU A 10 14.73 -7.95 -5.62
C LEU A 10 13.77 -8.33 -4.50
N LEU A 11 12.69 -7.56 -4.31
CA LEU A 11 11.66 -7.87 -3.32
C LEU A 11 10.99 -9.23 -3.63
N GLY A 12 10.59 -9.45 -4.88
CA GLY A 12 10.01 -10.73 -5.32
C GLY A 12 10.96 -11.90 -5.14
N PHE A 13 12.23 -11.73 -5.50
CA PHE A 13 13.26 -12.76 -5.33
C PHE A 13 13.47 -13.12 -3.85
N LEU A 14 13.66 -12.13 -2.98
CA LEU A 14 13.91 -12.34 -1.55
C LEU A 14 12.70 -12.97 -0.85
N THR A 15 11.49 -12.54 -1.19
CA THR A 15 10.26 -13.08 -0.59
C THR A 15 9.99 -14.51 -1.05
N ALA A 16 10.31 -14.85 -2.31
CA ALA A 16 10.23 -16.21 -2.82
C ALA A 16 11.20 -17.16 -2.09
N LEU A 17 12.43 -16.71 -1.78
CA LEU A 17 13.38 -17.49 -0.96
C LEU A 17 12.84 -17.77 0.45
N GLY A 18 12.05 -16.84 1.01
CA GLY A 18 11.35 -17.00 2.29
C GLY A 18 10.13 -17.94 2.23
N GLY A 19 9.83 -18.52 1.06
CA GLY A 19 8.75 -19.47 0.86
C GLY A 19 7.36 -18.84 0.71
N ARG A 20 6.36 -19.69 0.43
CA ARG A 20 4.98 -19.27 0.10
C ARG A 20 4.34 -18.33 1.11
N ASN A 21 4.52 -18.59 2.41
CA ASN A 21 3.93 -17.73 3.45
C ASN A 21 4.51 -16.31 3.43
N THR A 22 5.80 -16.17 3.15
CA THR A 22 6.49 -14.87 3.07
C THR A 22 6.01 -14.05 1.88
N VAL A 23 5.71 -14.70 0.74
CA VAL A 23 5.09 -14.04 -0.41
C VAL A 23 3.74 -13.44 -0.02
N TRP A 24 2.89 -14.19 0.68
CA TRP A 24 1.58 -13.68 1.12
C TRP A 24 1.67 -12.58 2.18
N ILE A 25 2.64 -12.64 3.09
CA ILE A 25 2.91 -11.55 4.04
C ILE A 25 3.36 -10.30 3.30
N CYS A 26 4.22 -10.43 2.28
CA CYS A 26 4.64 -9.31 1.45
C CYS A 26 3.44 -8.69 0.71
N THR A 27 2.58 -9.52 0.10
CA THR A 27 1.36 -9.05 -0.55
C THR A 27 0.46 -8.31 0.44
N GLU A 28 0.16 -8.89 1.61
CA GLU A 28 -0.63 -8.21 2.66
C GLU A 28 -0.03 -6.85 3.03
N ALA A 29 1.28 -6.77 3.23
CA ALA A 29 1.96 -5.53 3.63
C ALA A 29 1.89 -4.44 2.54
N VAL A 30 2.03 -4.82 1.27
CA VAL A 30 1.89 -3.91 0.14
C VAL A 30 0.43 -3.44 0.02
N GLU A 31 -0.52 -4.36 -0.05
CA GLU A 31 -1.93 -4.02 -0.27
C GLU A 31 -2.53 -3.22 0.88
N SER A 32 -2.22 -3.58 2.14
CA SER A 32 -2.69 -2.80 3.30
C SER A 32 -2.10 -1.39 3.34
N THR A 33 -0.88 -1.20 2.83
CA THR A 33 -0.26 0.12 2.72
C THR A 33 -0.90 0.93 1.61
N VAL A 34 -1.05 0.34 0.41
CA VAL A 34 -1.69 0.98 -0.75
C VAL A 34 -3.14 1.35 -0.41
N HIS A 35 -3.90 0.44 0.20
CA HIS A 35 -5.28 0.67 0.59
C HIS A 35 -5.45 1.91 1.46
N ARG A 36 -4.58 2.09 2.47
CA ARG A 36 -4.57 3.30 3.31
C ARG A 36 -4.30 4.57 2.51
N HIS A 37 -3.39 4.53 1.53
CA HIS A 37 -3.14 5.69 0.65
C HIS A 37 -4.34 5.98 -0.27
N LEU A 38 -5.07 4.95 -0.72
CA LEU A 38 -6.30 5.13 -1.49
C LEU A 38 -7.41 5.73 -0.63
N GLU A 39 -7.56 5.33 0.64
CA GLU A 39 -8.49 5.97 1.58
C GLU A 39 -8.19 7.46 1.73
N ASP A 40 -6.92 7.82 1.90
CA ASP A 40 -6.48 9.22 1.98
C ASP A 40 -6.80 9.99 0.69
N GLN A 41 -6.63 9.37 -0.48
CA GLN A 41 -6.95 9.99 -1.77
C GLN A 41 -8.46 10.19 -1.96
N LEU A 42 -9.28 9.21 -1.59
CA LEU A 42 -10.74 9.32 -1.66
C LEU A 42 -11.24 10.44 -0.75
N ALA A 43 -10.76 10.49 0.49
CA ALA A 43 -11.10 11.55 1.43
C ALA A 43 -10.68 12.94 0.91
N PHE A 44 -9.54 13.05 0.24
CA PHE A 44 -9.09 14.31 -0.35
C PHE A 44 -9.97 14.73 -1.55
N LEU A 45 -10.45 13.78 -2.34
CA LEU A 45 -11.20 14.04 -3.57
C LEU A 45 -12.71 14.21 -3.38
N GLU A 46 -13.25 13.94 -2.19
CA GLU A 46 -14.70 13.92 -1.89
C GLU A 46 -15.46 15.17 -2.41
N ALA A 47 -14.83 16.35 -2.38
CA ALA A 47 -15.41 17.61 -2.84
C ALA A 47 -14.78 18.19 -4.12
N GLY A 48 -13.79 17.51 -4.71
CA GLY A 48 -12.96 18.05 -5.79
C GLY A 48 -13.27 17.49 -7.17
N ASP A 49 -13.11 16.17 -7.33
CA ASP A 49 -13.20 15.49 -8.62
C ASP A 49 -13.95 14.15 -8.48
N PRO A 50 -15.26 14.12 -8.79
CA PRO A 50 -16.07 12.92 -8.61
C PRO A 50 -15.72 11.80 -9.61
N GLU A 51 -15.18 12.13 -10.79
CA GLU A 51 -14.78 11.12 -11.78
C GLU A 51 -13.52 10.39 -11.31
N LEU A 52 -12.51 11.14 -10.89
CA LEU A 52 -11.28 10.57 -10.33
C LEU A 52 -11.55 9.82 -9.02
N HIS A 53 -12.42 10.35 -8.15
CA HIS A 53 -12.87 9.67 -6.94
C HIS A 53 -13.50 8.31 -7.27
N GLY A 54 -14.40 8.26 -8.27
CA GLY A 54 -15.02 7.01 -8.71
C GLY A 54 -14.00 5.97 -9.21
N LEU A 55 -13.00 6.40 -9.98
CA LEU A 55 -11.94 5.52 -10.45
C LEU A 55 -11.10 4.96 -9.29
N ILE A 56 -10.66 5.82 -8.37
CA ILE A 56 -9.87 5.39 -7.20
C ILE A 56 -10.70 4.45 -6.31
N ALA A 57 -12.00 4.66 -6.20
CA ALA A 57 -12.89 3.78 -5.43
C ALA A 57 -12.96 2.38 -6.06
N SER A 58 -13.03 2.28 -7.39
CA SER A 58 -12.97 0.96 -8.06
C SER A 58 -11.64 0.24 -7.85
N ILE A 59 -10.51 0.98 -7.87
CA ILE A 59 -9.18 0.41 -7.59
C ILE A 59 -9.12 -0.07 -6.14
N GLN A 60 -9.64 0.72 -5.20
CA GLN A 60 -9.67 0.36 -3.78
C GLN A 60 -10.43 -0.95 -3.53
N GLU A 61 -11.53 -1.18 -4.24
CA GLU A 61 -12.29 -2.43 -4.13
C GLU A 61 -11.47 -3.64 -4.60
N GLU A 62 -10.74 -3.50 -5.72
CA GLU A 62 -9.83 -4.53 -6.23
C GLU A 62 -8.70 -4.83 -5.23
N GLU A 63 -8.02 -3.81 -4.69
CA GLU A 63 -6.93 -4.02 -3.72
C GLU A 63 -7.43 -4.61 -2.40
N LEU A 64 -8.66 -4.31 -1.99
CA LEU A 64 -9.26 -4.94 -0.82
C LEU A 64 -9.53 -6.44 -1.06
N ALA A 65 -9.86 -6.84 -2.29
CA ALA A 65 -9.96 -8.25 -2.66
C ALA A 65 -8.59 -8.95 -2.62
N HIS A 66 -7.54 -8.30 -3.14
CA HIS A 66 -6.15 -8.80 -3.05
C HIS A 66 -5.68 -8.95 -1.60
N LEU A 67 -5.95 -7.96 -0.74
CA LEU A 67 -5.61 -8.01 0.67
C LEU A 67 -6.28 -9.21 1.37
N ARG A 68 -7.59 -9.37 1.20
CA ARG A 68 -8.33 -10.51 1.77
C ARG A 68 -7.80 -11.84 1.25
N GLN A 69 -7.44 -11.92 -0.03
CA GLN A 69 -6.83 -13.11 -0.60
C GLN A 69 -5.47 -13.41 0.04
N ALA A 70 -4.63 -12.40 0.24
CA ALA A 70 -3.34 -12.55 0.90
C ALA A 70 -3.50 -13.05 2.34
N GLU A 71 -4.39 -12.43 3.13
CA GLU A 71 -4.66 -12.85 4.51
C GLU A 71 -5.18 -14.29 4.59
N LYS A 72 -6.10 -14.68 3.69
CA LYS A 72 -6.67 -16.04 3.66
C LYS A 72 -5.64 -17.11 3.33
N ASN A 73 -4.65 -16.80 2.50
CA ASN A 73 -3.66 -17.78 2.03
C ASN A 73 -2.41 -17.87 2.92
N GLN A 74 -2.33 -17.07 3.99
CA GLN A 74 -1.28 -17.22 4.98
C GLN A 74 -1.51 -18.47 5.82
N THR A 75 -0.44 -19.26 5.95
CA THR A 75 -0.47 -20.49 6.75
C THR A 75 -0.21 -20.21 8.23
N ALA A 76 0.52 -19.13 8.56
CA ALA A 76 0.77 -18.73 9.93
C ALA A 76 1.09 -17.22 10.05
N ARG A 77 0.42 -16.53 10.98
CA ARG A 77 0.75 -15.17 11.44
C ARG A 77 1.70 -15.25 12.65
N GLY A 78 2.87 -15.85 12.42
CA GLY A 78 3.91 -16.06 13.44
C GLY A 78 4.97 -14.95 13.42
N MET A 79 6.17 -15.26 13.93
CA MET A 79 7.27 -14.28 14.01
C MET A 79 7.60 -13.61 12.67
N SER A 80 7.57 -14.37 11.56
CA SER A 80 7.84 -13.80 10.23
C SER A 80 6.83 -12.74 9.82
N HIS A 81 5.55 -12.90 10.16
CA HIS A 81 4.51 -11.90 9.91
C HIS A 81 4.80 -10.63 10.70
N THR A 82 5.02 -10.75 12.01
CA THR A 82 5.28 -9.62 12.91
C THR A 82 6.54 -8.83 12.53
N LEU A 83 7.53 -9.48 11.90
CA LEU A 83 8.79 -8.85 11.52
C LEU A 83 8.75 -8.28 10.09
N LEU A 84 8.24 -9.05 9.13
CA LEU A 84 8.28 -8.68 7.71
C LEU A 84 7.20 -7.66 7.34
N LEU A 85 5.99 -7.79 7.90
CA LEU A 85 4.89 -6.89 7.56
C LEU A 85 5.23 -5.42 7.80
N PRO A 86 5.67 -4.98 8.99
CA PRO A 86 5.96 -3.57 9.22
C PRO A 86 7.13 -3.06 8.38
N VAL A 87 8.12 -3.93 8.10
CA VAL A 87 9.28 -3.57 7.26
C VAL A 87 8.84 -3.32 5.82
N VAL A 88 8.09 -4.26 5.23
CA VAL A 88 7.60 -4.11 3.86
C VAL A 88 6.62 -2.94 3.76
N ALA A 89 5.73 -2.77 4.73
CA ALA A 89 4.81 -1.62 4.78
C ALA A 89 5.56 -0.29 4.79
N ALA A 90 6.61 -0.15 5.62
CA ALA A 90 7.42 1.07 5.68
C ALA A 90 8.17 1.35 4.36
N LEU A 91 8.69 0.30 3.71
CA LEU A 91 9.35 0.43 2.41
C LEU A 91 8.37 0.85 1.31
N THR A 92 7.16 0.28 1.30
CA THR A 92 6.09 0.66 0.38
C THR A 92 5.66 2.11 0.61
N ASP A 93 5.48 2.53 1.86
CA ASP A 93 5.14 3.92 2.21
C ASP A 93 6.22 4.90 1.73
N LEU A 94 7.50 4.57 1.98
CA LEU A 94 8.64 5.35 1.50
C LEU A 94 8.69 5.42 -0.03
N MET A 95 8.42 4.31 -0.72
CA MET A 95 8.39 4.26 -2.18
C MET A 95 7.29 5.15 -2.75
N ILE A 96 6.08 5.11 -2.18
CA ILE A 96 4.96 5.97 -2.58
C ILE A 96 5.34 7.43 -2.35
N TRP A 97 5.94 7.75 -1.20
CA TRP A 97 6.41 9.11 -0.89
C TRP A 97 7.45 9.60 -1.90
N LEU A 98 8.46 8.77 -2.22
CA LEU A 98 9.49 9.10 -3.21
C LEU A 98 8.90 9.29 -4.61
N SER A 99 7.95 8.43 -5.00
CA SER A 99 7.31 8.48 -6.32
C SER A 99 6.40 9.68 -6.50
N THR A 100 5.77 10.11 -5.40
CA THR A 100 4.91 11.30 -5.34
C THR A 100 5.69 12.57 -5.01
N TRP A 101 7.02 12.52 -4.91
CA TRP A 101 7.87 13.66 -4.51
C TRP A 101 7.41 14.36 -3.22
N GLY A 102 6.77 13.62 -2.32
CA GLY A 102 6.23 14.14 -1.07
C GLY A 102 4.80 14.66 -1.12
N ASP A 103 4.13 14.68 -2.27
CA ASP A 103 2.74 15.14 -2.39
C ASP A 103 1.78 14.33 -1.50
N SER A 104 2.03 13.04 -1.31
CA SER A 104 1.27 12.20 -0.37
C SER A 104 1.31 12.69 1.08
N SER A 105 2.36 13.40 1.49
CA SER A 105 2.46 14.02 2.82
C SER A 105 1.80 15.40 2.87
N TRP A 106 1.91 16.16 1.78
CA TRP A 106 1.23 17.45 1.63
C TRP A 106 -0.29 17.27 1.65
N MET A 107 -0.82 16.29 0.93
CA MET A 107 -2.25 15.97 0.86
C MET A 107 -2.82 15.67 2.25
N ARG A 108 -2.15 14.82 3.03
CA ARG A 108 -2.52 14.53 4.42
C ARG A 108 -2.50 15.78 5.30
N ALA A 109 -1.50 16.66 5.12
CA ALA A 109 -1.42 17.92 5.85
C ALA A 109 -2.57 18.88 5.46
N GLU A 110 -2.95 18.93 4.19
CA GLU A 110 -4.07 19.74 3.71
C GLU A 110 -5.41 19.25 4.27
N MET A 111 -5.68 17.94 4.19
CA MET A 111 -6.87 17.35 4.81
C MET A 111 -6.94 17.65 6.32
N ALA A 112 -5.81 17.61 7.03
CA ALA A 112 -5.76 17.94 8.45
C ALA A 112 -6.06 19.43 8.73
N ARG A 113 -5.67 20.34 7.84
CA ARG A 113 -6.03 21.77 7.93
C ARG A 113 -7.51 22.00 7.70
N SER A 114 -8.09 21.39 6.66
CA SER A 114 -9.51 21.57 6.31
C SER A 114 -10.48 21.02 7.36
N LYS A 115 -10.07 20.01 8.15
CA LYS A 115 -10.86 19.51 9.29
C LYS A 115 -10.87 20.43 10.52
N GLN A 116 -9.99 21.42 10.59
CA GLN A 116 -9.87 22.35 11.72
C GLN A 116 -10.61 23.69 11.52
N THR A 117 -11.04 23.97 10.29
CA THR A 117 -11.85 25.15 9.91
C THR A 117 -13.32 24.82 9.87
#